data_AF-A0A529V2Z5-F1
#
_entry.id   AF-A0A529V2Z5-F1
#
_cell.length_a   1.000
_cell.length_b   1.000
_cell.length_c   1.000
_cell.angle_alpha   90.00
_cell.angle_beta   90.00
_cell.angle_gamma   90.00
#
_symmetry.space_group_name_H-M   'P 1'
#
loop_
_entity.id
_entity.type
_entity.pdbx_description
1 polymer ?
#
loop_
_entity_poly.entity_id
_entity_poly.type
_entity_poly.pdbx_seq_one_letter_code
_entity_poly.pdbx_strand_id
1 'polypeptide(L)'
;MTGDLDIIKAGLIDRVESVCEKLLPDGRAEGGLWVAWNPVENDQAPGRLPALKVRIRNGDLGAWRCYRSGAKGDVLKLVEYIQRTDIKGALAWGRDFLGIRAMTPAERQSLRKAEAVRQKERDDKAERARLYKLEVGDALYFAKPSEKEIGGVYVPSGTFEFGAGSGAEIHAQRYFAGRNVPIDALAGKYCFRFSPATEWWRGAKWDNAGGRKFKAARGPMFPAVHSAMRQWNGVVTCCHVTFLDPVTAKKAPVDLAKLMRGEKKGAVIELARGPSGKAFWMTEEPAPLVIAEGIETALSFAVNIPEARVWAAGDLGNIAFAPVNLPCVEWVLFARDNNTGNAQAQRQFETALAGLESHGKTVVVEASHVGDDFNDLAKGEE
;
A
#
# COMPACT_ATOMS: atom_id res chain seq x y z
N MET A 1 -16.93 20.35 -25.11
CA MET A 1 -17.86 19.20 -24.91
C MET A 1 -17.17 18.09 -24.11
N THR A 2 -16.64 18.44 -22.93
CA THR A 2 -15.66 17.62 -22.18
C THR A 2 -16.18 17.17 -20.81
N GLY A 3 -17.43 17.49 -20.45
CA GLY A 3 -17.94 17.37 -19.07
C GLY A 3 -18.85 16.17 -18.77
N ASP A 4 -18.99 15.19 -19.67
CA ASP A 4 -19.90 14.04 -19.45
C ASP A 4 -19.15 12.72 -19.22
N LEU A 5 -17.81 12.73 -19.15
CA LEU A 5 -17.03 11.50 -19.04
C LEU A 5 -17.40 10.69 -17.80
N ASP A 6 -17.49 11.34 -16.64
CA ASP A 6 -17.82 10.67 -15.38
C ASP A 6 -19.25 10.14 -15.38
N ILE A 7 -20.19 10.89 -15.96
CA ILE A 7 -21.60 10.48 -16.09
C ILE A 7 -21.73 9.27 -16.99
N ILE A 8 -21.03 9.27 -18.13
CA ILE A 8 -21.04 8.15 -19.07
C ILE A 8 -20.40 6.94 -18.39
N LYS A 9 -19.24 7.11 -17.77
CA LYS A 9 -18.54 6.01 -17.09
C LYS A 9 -19.38 5.42 -15.95
N ALA A 10 -19.94 6.26 -15.09
CA ALA A 10 -20.82 5.83 -14.00
C ALA A 10 -22.08 5.15 -14.52
N GLY A 11 -22.74 5.73 -15.53
CA GLY A 11 -23.95 5.15 -16.13
C GLY A 11 -23.70 3.81 -16.82
N LEU A 12 -22.51 3.60 -17.41
CA LEU A 12 -22.10 2.32 -17.97
C LEU A 12 -21.81 1.29 -16.87
N ILE A 13 -21.20 1.70 -15.75
CA ILE A 13 -20.97 0.84 -14.59
C ILE A 13 -22.30 0.41 -13.95
N ASP A 14 -23.24 1.34 -13.76
CA ASP A 14 -24.56 1.07 -13.21
C ASP A 14 -25.35 0.06 -14.06
N ARG A 15 -25.04 -0.04 -15.36
CA ARG A 15 -25.64 -0.97 -16.33
C ARG A 15 -24.64 -1.99 -16.89
N VAL A 16 -23.62 -2.36 -16.12
CA VAL A 16 -22.49 -3.15 -16.62
C VAL A 16 -22.90 -4.50 -17.24
N GLU A 17 -23.90 -5.19 -16.69
CA GLU A 17 -24.41 -6.45 -17.26
C GLU A 17 -24.99 -6.19 -18.66
N SER A 18 -25.85 -5.19 -18.83
CA SER A 18 -26.40 -4.81 -20.15
C SER A 18 -25.33 -4.29 -21.13
N VAL A 19 -24.28 -3.64 -20.63
CA VAL A 19 -23.12 -3.27 -21.45
C VAL A 19 -22.42 -4.53 -21.97
N CYS A 20 -22.23 -5.52 -21.10
CA CYS A 20 -21.62 -6.80 -21.47
C CYS A 20 -22.49 -7.58 -22.45
N GLU A 21 -23.80 -7.65 -22.24
CA GLU A 21 -24.74 -8.27 -23.21
C GLU A 21 -24.63 -7.63 -24.60
N LYS A 22 -24.46 -6.31 -24.66
CA LYS A 22 -24.38 -5.59 -25.93
C LYS A 22 -23.03 -5.74 -26.63
N LEU A 23 -21.93 -5.78 -25.89
CA LEU A 23 -20.56 -5.85 -26.44
C LEU A 23 -20.06 -7.29 -26.60
N LEU A 24 -20.53 -8.20 -25.75
CA LEU A 24 -20.05 -9.57 -25.60
C LEU A 24 -21.25 -10.53 -25.50
N PRO A 25 -22.08 -10.62 -26.56
CA PRO A 25 -23.36 -11.35 -26.54
C PRO A 25 -23.20 -12.85 -26.27
N ASP A 26 -22.06 -13.45 -26.64
CA ASP A 26 -21.76 -14.86 -26.39
C ASP A 26 -21.26 -15.14 -24.97
N GLY A 27 -21.17 -14.10 -24.14
CA GLY A 27 -20.74 -14.21 -22.75
C GLY A 27 -21.87 -14.58 -21.80
N ARG A 28 -21.50 -14.94 -20.58
CA ARG A 28 -22.45 -15.29 -19.51
C ARG A 28 -21.97 -14.82 -18.15
N ALA A 29 -22.92 -14.56 -17.26
CA ALA A 29 -22.63 -14.26 -15.86
C ALA A 29 -22.20 -15.54 -15.11
N GLU A 30 -20.99 -15.53 -14.54
CA GLU A 30 -20.42 -16.64 -13.78
C GLU A 30 -19.56 -16.10 -12.63
N GLY A 31 -19.91 -16.45 -11.38
CA GLY A 31 -19.10 -16.08 -10.21
C GLY A 31 -18.89 -14.57 -9.99
N GLY A 32 -19.85 -13.74 -10.40
CA GLY A 32 -19.72 -12.27 -10.33
C GLY A 32 -18.89 -11.64 -11.45
N LEU A 33 -18.54 -12.43 -12.46
CA LEU A 33 -17.87 -11.98 -13.69
C LEU A 33 -18.79 -12.22 -14.90
N TRP A 34 -18.69 -11.38 -15.93
CA TRP A 34 -19.11 -11.72 -17.27
C TRP A 34 -17.97 -12.43 -17.96
N VAL A 35 -18.16 -13.70 -18.30
CA VAL A 35 -17.15 -14.56 -18.92
C VAL A 35 -17.52 -14.71 -20.39
N ALA A 36 -16.63 -14.24 -21.27
CA ALA A 36 -16.85 -14.23 -22.71
C ALA A 36 -15.59 -14.66 -23.47
N TRP A 37 -15.80 -15.18 -24.68
CA TRP A 37 -14.73 -15.27 -25.66
C TRP A 37 -14.33 -13.86 -26.07
N ASN A 38 -13.10 -13.70 -26.52
CA ASN A 38 -12.56 -12.44 -26.99
C ASN A 38 -12.87 -12.28 -28.49
N PRO A 39 -13.90 -11.49 -28.88
CA PRO A 39 -14.30 -11.36 -30.28
C PRO A 39 -13.28 -10.59 -31.12
N VAL A 40 -12.41 -9.81 -30.46
CA VAL A 40 -11.36 -9.01 -31.09
C VAL A 40 -10.22 -9.89 -31.60
N GLU A 41 -9.90 -10.96 -30.86
CA GLU A 41 -8.78 -11.86 -31.14
C GLU A 41 -9.23 -13.22 -31.69
N ASN A 42 -10.54 -13.47 -31.79
CA ASN A 42 -11.12 -14.74 -32.19
C ASN A 42 -10.51 -15.92 -31.40
N ASP A 43 -10.50 -15.80 -30.07
CA ASP A 43 -9.73 -16.72 -29.21
C ASP A 43 -10.40 -18.07 -28.94
N GLN A 44 -11.57 -18.30 -29.54
CA GLN A 44 -12.34 -19.53 -29.45
C GLN A 44 -11.63 -20.68 -30.17
N ALA A 45 -11.32 -21.75 -29.44
CA ALA A 45 -10.79 -22.98 -30.01
C ALA A 45 -11.16 -24.20 -29.15
N PRO A 46 -11.19 -25.42 -29.73
CA PRO A 46 -11.43 -26.65 -28.97
C PRO A 46 -10.48 -26.80 -27.78
N GLY A 47 -11.03 -27.20 -26.63
CA GLY A 47 -10.25 -27.40 -25.40
C GLY A 47 -9.83 -26.12 -24.67
N ARG A 48 -10.22 -24.92 -25.15
CA ARG A 48 -9.94 -23.66 -24.45
C ARG A 48 -11.11 -23.21 -23.59
N LEU A 49 -10.81 -22.37 -22.60
CA LEU A 49 -11.78 -21.61 -21.83
C LEU A 49 -11.81 -20.15 -22.29
N PRO A 50 -12.95 -19.45 -22.15
CA PRO A 50 -13.05 -18.04 -22.49
C PRO A 50 -12.11 -17.18 -21.63
N ALA A 51 -11.29 -16.36 -22.29
CA ALA A 51 -10.23 -15.63 -21.62
C ALA A 51 -10.61 -14.21 -21.22
N LEU A 52 -11.69 -13.64 -21.75
CA LEU A 52 -12.12 -12.27 -21.45
C LEU A 52 -13.10 -12.29 -20.29
N LYS A 53 -12.74 -11.61 -19.19
CA LYS A 53 -13.57 -11.52 -18.00
C LYS A 53 -13.80 -10.06 -17.61
N VAL A 54 -15.06 -9.68 -17.45
CA VAL A 54 -15.49 -8.35 -16.97
C VAL A 54 -16.08 -8.51 -15.57
N ARG A 55 -15.77 -7.60 -14.64
CA ARG A 55 -16.33 -7.65 -13.28
C ARG A 55 -17.71 -7.02 -13.26
N ILE A 56 -18.73 -7.80 -12.90
CA ILE A 56 -20.14 -7.34 -12.88
C ILE A 56 -20.75 -7.31 -11.48
N ARG A 57 -20.10 -7.93 -10.48
CA ARG A 57 -20.49 -7.85 -9.07
C ARG A 57 -19.28 -7.71 -8.17
N ASN A 58 -19.41 -6.86 -7.15
CA ASN A 58 -18.40 -6.56 -6.12
C ASN A 58 -17.06 -6.04 -6.67
N GLY A 59 -16.34 -5.26 -5.86
CA GLY A 59 -15.07 -4.66 -6.27
C GLY A 59 -15.23 -3.67 -7.43
N ASP A 60 -14.22 -3.59 -8.30
CA ASP A 60 -14.16 -2.60 -9.39
C ASP A 60 -15.05 -3.03 -10.57
N LEU A 61 -16.32 -2.65 -10.52
CA LEU A 61 -17.30 -2.94 -11.57
C LEU A 61 -16.86 -2.37 -12.93
N GLY A 62 -17.04 -3.15 -13.98
CA GLY A 62 -16.64 -2.81 -15.34
C GLY A 62 -15.13 -2.94 -15.61
N ALA A 63 -14.30 -3.21 -14.59
CA ALA A 63 -12.92 -3.58 -14.82
C ALA A 63 -12.85 -4.94 -15.50
N TRP A 64 -12.00 -5.07 -16.52
CA TRP A 64 -11.90 -6.28 -17.32
C TRP A 64 -10.46 -6.64 -17.63
N ARG A 65 -10.26 -7.92 -17.95
CA ARG A 65 -8.99 -8.46 -18.43
C ARG A 65 -9.23 -9.62 -19.39
N CYS A 66 -8.52 -9.61 -20.52
CA CYS A 66 -8.25 -10.80 -21.32
C CYS A 66 -7.03 -11.51 -20.72
N TYR A 67 -7.24 -12.70 -20.17
CA TYR A 67 -6.16 -13.50 -19.58
C TYR A 67 -5.21 -14.11 -20.61
N ARG A 68 -5.59 -14.08 -21.91
CA ARG A 68 -4.79 -14.63 -23.00
C ARG A 68 -3.82 -13.60 -23.58
N SER A 69 -4.30 -12.43 -23.98
CA SER A 69 -3.44 -11.37 -24.51
C SER A 69 -2.89 -10.41 -23.46
N GLY A 70 -3.44 -10.43 -22.25
CA GLY A 70 -3.08 -9.48 -21.20
C GLY A 70 -3.75 -8.11 -21.34
N ALA A 71 -4.55 -7.89 -22.39
CA ALA A 71 -5.36 -6.68 -22.55
C ALA A 71 -6.29 -6.48 -21.33
N LYS A 72 -6.43 -5.25 -20.86
CA LYS A 72 -7.20 -4.91 -19.66
C LYS A 72 -7.60 -3.45 -19.66
N GLY A 73 -8.60 -3.11 -18.86
CA GLY A 73 -9.01 -1.72 -18.68
C GLY A 73 -10.26 -1.57 -17.82
N ASP A 74 -10.80 -0.37 -17.79
CA ASP A 74 -12.13 -0.08 -17.24
C ASP A 74 -13.23 -0.28 -18.31
N VAL A 75 -14.48 0.04 -17.96
CA VAL A 75 -15.63 -0.14 -18.85
C VAL A 75 -15.52 0.68 -20.16
N LEU A 76 -14.89 1.87 -20.13
CA LEU A 76 -14.70 2.67 -21.34
C LEU A 76 -13.62 2.04 -22.22
N LYS A 77 -12.53 1.55 -21.62
CA LYS A 77 -11.52 0.78 -22.34
C LYS A 77 -12.05 -0.54 -22.89
N LEU A 78 -13.07 -1.13 -22.27
CA LEU A 78 -13.76 -2.29 -22.85
C LEU A 78 -14.46 -1.89 -24.14
N VAL A 79 -15.20 -0.77 -24.13
CA VAL A 79 -15.85 -0.24 -25.33
C VAL A 79 -14.82 0.07 -26.42
N GLU A 80 -13.74 0.78 -26.08
CA GLU A 80 -12.63 1.06 -27.02
C GLU A 80 -12.09 -0.23 -27.65
N TYR A 81 -11.82 -1.23 -26.81
CA TYR A 81 -11.22 -2.50 -27.23
C TYR A 81 -12.15 -3.29 -28.15
N ILE A 82 -13.41 -3.49 -27.74
CA ILE A 82 -14.38 -4.30 -28.50
C ILE A 82 -14.82 -3.59 -29.78
N GLN A 83 -15.12 -2.30 -29.70
CA GLN A 83 -15.57 -1.51 -30.86
C GLN A 83 -14.42 -1.02 -31.74
N ARG A 84 -13.16 -1.36 -31.41
CA ARG A 84 -11.96 -0.94 -32.14
C ARG A 84 -11.92 0.57 -32.37
N THR A 85 -12.23 1.34 -31.32
CA THR A 85 -12.35 2.79 -31.39
C THR A 85 -11.46 3.48 -30.35
N ASP A 86 -11.23 4.78 -30.54
CA ASP A 86 -10.62 5.65 -29.53
C ASP A 86 -11.62 6.07 -28.43
N ILE A 87 -11.12 6.80 -27.44
CA ILE A 87 -11.93 7.31 -26.32
C ILE A 87 -13.11 8.18 -26.80
N LYS A 88 -12.97 8.92 -27.90
CA LYS A 88 -14.05 9.77 -28.43
C LYS A 88 -15.20 8.90 -28.93
N GLY A 89 -14.89 7.83 -29.67
CA GLY A 89 -15.91 6.87 -30.11
C GLY A 89 -16.49 6.06 -28.95
N ALA A 90 -15.72 5.71 -27.94
CA ALA A 90 -16.24 5.06 -26.74
C ALA A 90 -17.23 5.96 -25.96
N LEU A 91 -16.93 7.26 -25.83
CA LEU A 91 -17.87 8.24 -25.27
C LEU A 91 -19.09 8.44 -26.17
N ALA A 92 -18.94 8.40 -27.49
CA ALA A 92 -20.06 8.48 -28.42
C ALA A 92 -21.01 7.28 -28.25
N TRP A 93 -20.45 6.07 -28.22
CA TRP A 93 -21.17 4.82 -27.97
C TRP A 93 -21.88 4.86 -26.61
N GLY A 94 -21.18 5.31 -25.56
CA GLY A 94 -21.75 5.44 -24.23
C GLY A 94 -22.93 6.42 -24.18
N ARG A 95 -22.87 7.55 -24.89
CA ARG A 95 -24.03 8.47 -24.99
C ARG A 95 -25.23 7.83 -25.66
N ASP A 96 -25.00 7.02 -26.70
CA ASP A 96 -26.06 6.33 -27.43
C ASP A 96 -26.68 5.23 -26.57
N PHE A 97 -25.84 4.38 -25.97
CA PHE A 97 -26.27 3.30 -25.08
C PHE A 97 -27.05 3.84 -23.87
N LEU A 98 -26.59 4.95 -23.29
CA LEU A 98 -27.23 5.53 -22.11
C LEU A 98 -28.46 6.38 -22.46
N GLY A 99 -28.75 6.61 -23.75
CA GLY A 99 -29.84 7.48 -24.21
C GLY A 99 -29.58 8.98 -24.04
N ILE A 100 -28.36 9.39 -23.69
CA ILE A 100 -28.00 10.78 -23.37
C ILE A 100 -28.21 11.72 -24.57
N ARG A 101 -28.03 11.22 -25.80
CA ARG A 101 -28.27 12.04 -27.01
C ARG A 101 -29.73 12.45 -27.17
N ALA A 102 -30.67 11.61 -26.76
CA ALA A 102 -32.11 11.88 -26.83
C ALA A 102 -32.61 12.78 -25.69
N MET A 103 -31.83 12.91 -24.60
CA MET A 103 -32.20 13.73 -23.46
C MET A 103 -32.19 15.22 -23.77
N THR A 104 -33.16 15.92 -23.20
CA THR A 104 -33.26 17.38 -23.19
C THR A 104 -32.09 18.02 -22.42
N PRO A 105 -31.78 19.31 -22.66
CA PRO A 105 -30.77 20.02 -21.89
C PRO A 105 -31.03 20.01 -20.38
N ALA A 106 -32.29 20.07 -19.95
CA ALA A 106 -32.69 20.04 -18.55
C ALA A 106 -32.39 18.68 -17.90
N GLU A 107 -32.73 17.57 -18.57
CA GLU A 107 -32.43 16.21 -18.08
C GLU A 107 -30.92 15.97 -17.96
N ARG A 108 -30.14 16.42 -18.94
CA ARG A 108 -28.67 16.35 -18.87
C ARG A 108 -28.10 17.17 -17.71
N GLN A 109 -28.66 18.34 -17.43
CA GLN A 109 -28.26 19.15 -16.29
C GLN A 109 -28.59 18.47 -14.95
N SER A 110 -29.77 17.83 -14.85
CA SER A 110 -30.17 17.05 -13.67
C SER A 110 -29.24 15.87 -13.43
N LEU A 111 -28.85 15.13 -14.48
CA LEU A 111 -27.86 14.04 -14.38
C LEU A 111 -26.50 14.55 -13.91
N ARG A 112 -26.01 15.67 -14.46
CA ARG A 112 -24.76 16.30 -14.02
C ARG A 112 -24.78 16.68 -12.55
N LYS A 113 -25.88 17.27 -12.09
CA LYS A 113 -26.06 17.62 -10.67
C LYS A 113 -26.08 16.38 -9.79
N ALA A 114 -26.81 15.34 -10.18
CA ALA A 114 -26.88 14.08 -9.44
C ALA A 114 -25.51 13.39 -9.33
N GLU A 115 -24.74 13.34 -10.43
CA GLU A 115 -23.40 12.74 -10.40
C GLU A 115 -22.41 13.59 -9.58
N ALA A 116 -22.48 14.92 -9.65
CA ALA A 116 -21.67 15.79 -8.81
C ALA A 116 -21.95 15.57 -7.31
N VAL A 117 -23.21 15.36 -6.92
CA VAL A 117 -23.58 14.99 -5.54
C VAL A 117 -23.00 13.63 -5.17
N ARG A 118 -23.18 12.60 -6.02
CA ARG A 118 -22.60 11.26 -5.79
C ARG A 118 -21.08 11.27 -5.71
N GLN A 119 -20.42 12.12 -6.51
CA GLN A 119 -18.97 12.26 -6.51
C GLN A 119 -18.51 12.91 -5.20
N LYS A 120 -19.18 14.00 -4.78
CA LYS A 120 -18.91 14.64 -3.49
C LYS A 120 -19.08 13.67 -2.31
N GLU A 121 -20.16 12.89 -2.30
CA GLU A 121 -20.38 11.87 -1.26
C GLU A 121 -19.28 10.79 -1.26
N ARG A 122 -18.80 10.38 -2.44
CA ARG A 122 -17.67 9.45 -2.58
C ARG A 122 -16.38 10.06 -2.03
N ASP A 123 -16.10 11.32 -2.37
CA ASP A 123 -14.91 12.04 -1.92
C ASP A 123 -14.93 12.27 -0.40
N ASP A 124 -16.07 12.71 0.15
CA ASP A 124 -16.27 12.89 1.60
C ASP A 124 -16.09 11.56 2.34
N LYS A 125 -16.60 10.44 1.79
CA LYS A 125 -16.41 9.10 2.36
C LYS A 125 -14.95 8.65 2.29
N ALA A 126 -14.26 8.91 1.18
CA ALA A 126 -12.85 8.58 1.02
C ALA A 126 -11.98 9.37 2.00
N GLU A 127 -12.25 10.66 2.17
CA GLU A 127 -11.53 11.51 3.12
C GLU A 127 -11.79 11.09 4.57
N ARG A 128 -13.04 10.80 4.95
CA ARG A 128 -13.35 10.23 6.28
C ARG A 128 -12.60 8.92 6.53
N ALA A 129 -12.53 8.03 5.53
CA ALA A 129 -11.79 6.78 5.65
C ALA A 129 -10.27 7.01 5.78
N ARG A 130 -9.72 8.01 5.09
CA ARG A 130 -8.31 8.41 5.22
C ARG A 130 -8.01 8.99 6.60
N LEU A 131 -8.84 9.92 7.09
CA LEU A 131 -8.70 10.50 8.43
C LEU A 131 -8.75 9.42 9.52
N TYR A 132 -9.67 8.46 9.40
CA TYR A 132 -9.73 7.32 10.30
C TYR A 132 -8.44 6.47 10.28
N LYS A 133 -7.84 6.25 9.11
CA LYS A 133 -6.55 5.54 9.01
C LYS A 133 -5.43 6.31 9.72
N LEU A 134 -5.38 7.64 9.57
CA LEU A 134 -4.39 8.48 10.23
C LEU A 134 -4.49 8.33 11.76
N GLU A 135 -5.70 8.47 12.30
CA GLU A 135 -5.98 8.31 13.73
C GLU A 135 -5.59 6.91 14.24
N VAL A 136 -5.97 5.86 13.51
CA VAL A 136 -5.65 4.47 13.89
C VAL A 136 -4.14 4.22 13.90
N GLY A 137 -3.39 4.75 12.93
CA GLY A 137 -1.94 4.58 12.86
C GLY A 137 -1.23 5.18 14.07
N ASP A 138 -1.59 6.42 14.42
CA ASP A 138 -1.10 7.11 15.61
C ASP A 138 -1.51 6.39 16.91
N ALA A 139 -2.80 6.08 17.04
CA ALA A 139 -3.33 5.41 18.23
C ALA A 139 -2.73 4.02 18.46
N LEU A 140 -2.41 3.27 17.39
CA LEU A 140 -1.77 1.96 17.53
C LEU A 140 -0.33 2.10 18.02
N TYR A 141 0.41 3.08 17.51
CA TYR A 141 1.76 3.35 17.97
C TYR A 141 1.76 3.75 19.46
N PHE A 142 0.87 4.66 19.86
CA PHE A 142 0.72 5.12 21.26
C PHE A 142 -0.34 4.33 22.06
N ALA A 143 -0.58 3.07 21.73
CA ALA A 143 -1.63 2.28 22.35
C ALA A 143 -1.49 2.26 23.89
N LYS A 144 -2.58 2.56 24.58
CA LYS A 144 -2.68 2.46 26.03
C LYS A 144 -3.35 1.12 26.41
N PRO A 145 -3.12 0.60 27.63
CA PRO A 145 -3.83 -0.57 28.11
C PRO A 145 -5.35 -0.42 27.95
N SER A 146 -5.99 -1.35 27.25
CA SER A 146 -7.42 -1.27 26.96
C SER A 146 -8.00 -2.61 26.51
N GLU A 147 -9.27 -2.84 26.84
CA GLU A 147 -10.06 -3.95 26.28
C GLU A 147 -10.57 -3.67 24.85
N LYS A 148 -10.48 -2.42 24.39
CA LYS A 148 -10.96 -1.99 23.08
C LYS A 148 -9.91 -2.22 21.99
N GLU A 149 -10.38 -2.47 20.77
CA GLU A 149 -9.52 -2.58 19.60
C GLU A 149 -9.23 -1.20 18.99
N ILE A 150 -8.03 -1.03 18.45
CA ILE A 150 -7.57 0.15 17.73
C ILE A 150 -7.57 -0.18 16.23
N GLY A 151 -8.54 0.34 15.49
CA GLY A 151 -8.67 0.05 14.06
C GLY A 151 -8.80 -1.44 13.73
N GLY A 152 -9.46 -2.19 14.61
CA GLY A 152 -9.59 -3.64 14.48
C GLY A 152 -8.34 -4.42 14.91
N VAL A 153 -7.45 -3.83 15.70
CA VAL A 153 -6.27 -4.49 16.28
C VAL A 153 -6.37 -4.45 17.81
N TYR A 154 -6.29 -5.61 18.45
CA TYR A 154 -6.26 -5.70 19.90
C TYR A 154 -4.83 -5.64 20.46
N VAL A 155 -4.58 -4.75 21.43
CA VAL A 155 -3.28 -4.57 22.12
C VAL A 155 -3.53 -4.37 23.62
N PRO A 156 -3.78 -5.45 24.39
CA PRO A 156 -4.33 -5.38 25.75
C PRO A 156 -3.47 -4.56 26.71
N SER A 157 -2.15 -4.73 26.64
CA SER A 157 -1.19 -4.05 27.53
C SER A 157 -0.75 -2.68 27.01
N GLY A 158 -1.23 -2.24 25.84
CA GLY A 158 -0.68 -1.09 25.15
C GLY A 158 0.78 -1.31 24.68
N THR A 159 1.44 -0.20 24.37
CA THR A 159 2.84 -0.16 23.94
C THR A 159 3.70 0.59 24.97
N PHE A 160 4.93 0.14 25.15
CA PHE A 160 5.93 0.69 26.05
C PHE A 160 7.05 1.34 25.24
N GLU A 161 7.58 2.46 25.72
CA GLU A 161 8.71 3.11 25.06
C GLU A 161 10.01 2.31 25.20
N PHE A 162 10.97 2.63 24.33
CA PHE A 162 12.33 2.12 24.46
C PHE A 162 12.95 2.59 25.80
N GLY A 163 13.57 1.67 26.53
CA GLY A 163 14.13 1.90 27.85
C GLY A 163 13.18 1.54 29.00
N ALA A 164 11.94 1.13 28.72
CA ALA A 164 11.00 0.68 29.75
C ALA A 164 11.40 -0.67 30.39
N GLY A 165 12.33 -1.41 29.78
CA GLY A 165 12.83 -2.69 30.31
C GLY A 165 11.79 -3.82 30.20
N SER A 166 10.82 -3.70 29.29
CA SER A 166 9.79 -4.72 29.13
C SER A 166 10.36 -6.02 28.56
N GLY A 167 9.74 -7.16 28.87
CA GLY A 167 10.16 -8.45 28.29
C GLY A 167 10.12 -8.45 26.76
N ALA A 168 9.16 -7.73 26.16
CA ALA A 168 9.06 -7.55 24.71
C ALA A 168 10.21 -6.72 24.13
N GLU A 169 10.67 -5.69 24.86
CA GLU A 169 11.84 -4.90 24.46
C GLU A 169 13.12 -5.75 24.48
N ILE A 170 13.37 -6.49 25.56
CA ILE A 170 14.54 -7.38 25.67
C ILE A 170 14.52 -8.42 24.55
N HIS A 171 13.34 -8.95 24.24
CA HIS A 171 13.17 -9.91 23.16
C HIS A 171 13.46 -9.28 21.79
N ALA A 172 12.99 -8.06 21.54
CA ALA A 172 13.30 -7.30 20.33
C ALA A 172 14.79 -7.01 20.19
N GLN A 173 15.44 -6.55 21.26
CA GLN A 173 16.89 -6.31 21.29
C GLN A 173 17.67 -7.56 20.89
N ARG A 174 17.32 -8.73 21.44
CA ARG A 174 17.94 -10.01 21.05
C ARG A 174 17.69 -10.37 19.59
N TYR A 175 16.46 -10.18 19.11
CA TYR A 175 16.11 -10.44 17.71
C TYR A 175 16.95 -9.60 16.75
N PHE A 176 17.10 -8.31 17.00
CA PHE A 176 17.87 -7.42 16.13
C PHE A 176 19.39 -7.59 16.31
N ALA A 177 19.88 -7.80 17.53
CA ALA A 177 21.28 -8.11 17.77
C ALA A 177 21.73 -9.41 17.08
N GLY A 178 20.88 -10.44 17.07
CA GLY A 178 21.13 -11.68 16.32
C GLY A 178 21.16 -11.51 14.78
N ARG A 179 20.87 -10.30 14.28
CA ARG A 179 20.97 -9.91 12.86
C ARG A 179 22.04 -8.83 12.65
N ASN A 180 22.96 -8.65 13.61
CA ASN A 180 24.02 -7.64 13.60
C ASN A 180 23.51 -6.19 13.48
N VAL A 181 22.26 -5.93 13.89
CA VAL A 181 21.66 -4.59 13.89
C VAL A 181 21.16 -4.20 15.28
N PRO A 182 22.03 -4.12 16.30
CA PRO A 182 21.62 -3.85 17.69
C PRO A 182 20.87 -2.52 17.82
N ILE A 183 19.56 -2.59 18.07
CA ILE A 183 18.69 -1.40 18.14
C ILE A 183 19.00 -0.50 19.35
N ASP A 184 19.71 -1.05 20.35
CA ASP A 184 20.26 -0.37 21.50
C ASP A 184 21.44 0.56 21.17
N ALA A 185 22.11 0.35 20.03
CA ALA A 185 23.16 1.25 19.53
C ALA A 185 22.60 2.47 18.77
N LEU A 186 21.30 2.46 18.42
CA LEU A 186 20.74 3.48 17.52
C LEU A 186 20.54 4.84 18.19
N ALA A 187 20.79 5.89 17.41
CA ALA A 187 20.35 7.24 17.75
C ALA A 187 18.81 7.41 17.65
N GLY A 188 18.14 6.61 16.81
CA GLY A 188 16.70 6.68 16.52
C GLY A 188 15.77 5.88 17.43
N LYS A 189 16.16 5.58 18.68
CA LYS A 189 15.36 4.73 19.61
C LYS A 189 13.90 5.16 19.81
N TYR A 190 13.62 6.47 19.69
CA TYR A 190 12.27 7.03 19.86
C TYR A 190 11.24 6.56 18.83
N CYS A 191 11.68 5.95 17.71
CA CYS A 191 10.77 5.41 16.71
C CYS A 191 10.21 4.04 17.09
N PHE A 192 10.77 3.38 18.12
CA PHE A 192 10.36 2.05 18.57
C PHE A 192 9.56 2.09 19.87
N ARG A 193 8.51 1.28 19.90
CA ARG A 193 7.76 0.91 21.09
C ARG A 193 7.52 -0.60 21.09
N PHE A 194 7.25 -1.18 22.25
CA PHE A 194 7.19 -2.62 22.45
C PHE A 194 5.89 -3.02 23.12
N SER A 195 5.34 -4.17 22.75
CA SER A 195 4.16 -4.72 23.43
C SER A 195 4.35 -6.21 23.71
N PRO A 196 3.98 -6.72 24.89
CA PRO A 196 4.04 -8.16 25.19
C PRO A 196 3.02 -8.97 24.39
N ALA A 197 1.93 -8.35 23.95
CA ALA A 197 0.89 -8.99 23.16
C ALA A 197 0.23 -7.97 22.21
N THR A 198 0.37 -8.18 20.91
CA THR A 198 -0.38 -7.51 19.84
C THR A 198 -1.05 -8.56 18.97
N GLU A 199 -2.32 -8.35 18.62
CA GLU A 199 -3.06 -9.22 17.72
C GLU A 199 -2.42 -9.24 16.34
N TRP A 200 -2.05 -10.41 15.85
CA TRP A 200 -1.75 -10.61 14.44
C TRP A 200 -3.06 -10.66 13.65
N TRP A 201 -3.55 -9.48 13.27
CA TRP A 201 -4.90 -9.28 12.74
C TRP A 201 -5.18 -9.95 11.39
N ARG A 202 -4.16 -10.44 10.69
CA ARG A 202 -4.36 -11.29 9.50
C ARG A 202 -4.94 -12.67 9.85
N GLY A 203 -4.68 -13.16 11.05
CA GLY A 203 -5.23 -14.43 11.55
C GLY A 203 -6.61 -14.30 12.18
N ALA A 204 -7.20 -13.09 12.19
CA ALA A 204 -8.54 -12.89 12.71
C ALA A 204 -9.60 -13.57 11.83
N LYS A 205 -10.59 -14.21 12.45
CA LYS A 205 -11.71 -14.84 11.75
C LYS A 205 -12.84 -13.84 11.60
N TRP A 206 -13.40 -13.76 10.41
CA TRP A 206 -14.49 -12.86 10.07
C TRP A 206 -15.73 -13.67 9.70
N ASP A 207 -16.88 -13.20 10.13
CA ASP A 207 -18.19 -13.74 9.78
C ASP A 207 -19.04 -12.63 9.14
N ASN A 208 -19.98 -13.03 8.30
CA ASN A 208 -20.91 -12.17 7.58
C ASN A 208 -22.38 -12.59 7.81
N ALA A 209 -22.66 -13.42 8.81
CA ALA A 209 -24.03 -13.80 9.18
C ALA A 209 -24.93 -12.55 9.31
N GLY A 210 -26.02 -12.50 8.52
CA GLY A 210 -26.93 -11.36 8.48
C GLY A 210 -26.51 -10.19 7.59
N GLY A 211 -25.53 -10.38 6.69
CA GLY A 211 -25.15 -9.37 5.68
C GLY A 211 -24.21 -8.27 6.20
N ARG A 212 -23.84 -8.30 7.48
CA ARG A 212 -22.85 -7.39 8.07
C ARG A 212 -21.59 -8.17 8.44
N LYS A 213 -20.44 -7.74 7.90
CA LYS A 213 -19.14 -8.30 8.27
C LYS A 213 -18.74 -7.89 9.68
N PHE A 214 -18.41 -8.84 10.54
CA PHE A 214 -17.87 -8.61 11.88
C PHE A 214 -16.71 -9.57 12.19
N LYS A 215 -15.86 -9.18 13.15
CA LYS A 215 -14.76 -10.03 13.62
C LYS A 215 -15.32 -11.06 14.58
N ALA A 216 -15.39 -12.32 14.15
CA ALA A 216 -15.92 -13.44 14.94
C ALA A 216 -14.91 -13.97 15.95
N ALA A 217 -13.62 -13.93 15.63
CA ALA A 217 -12.54 -14.25 16.57
C ALA A 217 -11.29 -13.41 16.29
N ARG A 218 -10.62 -12.99 17.36
CA ARG A 218 -9.32 -12.31 17.28
C ARG A 218 -8.26 -13.24 16.68
N GLY A 219 -7.27 -12.63 16.03
CA GLY A 219 -6.06 -13.34 15.63
C GLY A 219 -5.22 -13.78 16.83
N PRO A 220 -4.22 -14.65 16.62
CA PRO A 220 -3.23 -14.99 17.63
C PRO A 220 -2.45 -13.74 18.10
N MET A 221 -1.99 -13.76 19.34
CA MET A 221 -1.27 -12.65 19.97
C MET A 221 0.23 -12.95 19.99
N PHE A 222 1.06 -11.97 19.68
CA PHE A 222 2.52 -12.10 19.77
C PHE A 222 3.16 -10.87 20.41
N PRO A 223 4.34 -11.00 21.03
CA PRO A 223 5.20 -9.86 21.31
C PRO A 223 5.51 -9.11 20.01
N ALA A 224 5.59 -7.79 20.06
CA ALA A 224 5.76 -6.99 18.85
C ALA A 224 6.57 -5.72 19.07
N VAL A 225 7.27 -5.33 18.00
CA VAL A 225 7.92 -4.02 17.85
C VAL A 225 7.02 -3.14 17.00
N HIS A 226 6.61 -2.01 17.57
CA HIS A 226 5.81 -0.98 16.92
C HIS A 226 6.76 0.13 16.50
N SER A 227 6.87 0.38 15.20
CA SER A 227 7.76 1.37 14.60
C SER A 227 6.94 2.51 14.01
N ALA A 228 7.24 3.75 14.42
CA ALA A 228 6.50 4.93 13.99
C ALA A 228 6.87 5.28 12.54
N MET A 229 5.88 5.30 11.65
CA MET A 229 6.03 5.90 10.31
C MET A 229 5.48 7.32 10.34
N ARG A 230 6.34 8.30 10.06
CA ARG A 230 6.05 9.73 10.18
C ARG A 230 6.04 10.42 8.83
N GLN A 231 5.07 11.31 8.63
CA GLN A 231 5.03 12.22 7.48
C GLN A 231 6.12 13.30 7.59
N TRP A 232 6.25 14.11 6.54
CA TRP A 232 7.17 15.26 6.45
C TRP A 232 7.12 16.21 7.66
N ASN A 233 6.00 16.29 8.37
CA ASN A 233 5.81 17.15 9.55
C ASN A 233 6.02 16.41 10.90
N GLY A 234 6.50 15.16 10.88
CA GLY A 234 6.75 14.37 12.09
C GLY A 234 5.53 13.66 12.69
N VAL A 235 4.32 13.88 12.14
CA VAL A 235 3.09 13.22 12.62
C VAL A 235 3.13 11.73 12.28
N VAL A 236 2.85 10.88 13.27
CA VAL A 236 2.67 9.43 13.05
C VAL A 236 1.39 9.22 12.27
N THR A 237 1.48 8.58 11.12
CA THR A 237 0.33 8.32 10.25
C THR A 237 0.14 6.83 9.97
N CYS A 238 1.19 6.05 10.20
CA CYS A 238 1.14 4.60 10.14
C CYS A 238 2.04 4.00 11.22
N CYS A 239 1.60 2.89 11.80
CA CYS A 239 2.40 2.06 12.68
C CYS A 239 2.81 0.79 11.91
N HIS A 240 4.12 0.57 11.79
CA HIS A 240 4.68 -0.66 11.29
C HIS A 240 4.93 -1.62 12.46
N VAL A 241 4.34 -2.81 12.41
CA VAL A 241 4.38 -3.81 13.47
C VAL A 241 5.19 -5.01 13.00
N THR A 242 6.32 -5.27 13.66
CA THR A 242 7.10 -6.51 13.52
C THR A 242 6.73 -7.45 14.65
N PHE A 243 6.11 -8.57 14.31
CA PHE A 243 5.71 -9.60 15.28
C PHE A 243 6.89 -10.55 15.54
N LEU A 244 7.14 -10.84 16.81
CA LEU A 244 8.25 -11.66 17.27
C LEU A 244 7.73 -13.01 17.76
N ASP A 245 8.56 -14.04 17.61
CA ASP A 245 8.30 -15.34 18.20
C ASP A 245 8.32 -15.20 19.74
N PRO A 246 7.37 -15.76 20.49
CA PRO A 246 7.30 -15.53 21.93
C PRO A 246 8.42 -16.22 22.72
N VAL A 247 9.14 -17.16 22.10
CA VAL A 247 10.14 -18.03 22.75
C VAL A 247 11.54 -17.73 22.25
N THR A 248 11.73 -17.62 20.94
CA THR A 248 13.05 -17.50 20.29
C THR A 248 13.25 -16.13 19.69
N ALA A 249 14.49 -15.65 19.59
CA ALA A 249 14.84 -14.36 19.00
C ALA A 249 14.67 -14.35 17.46
N LYS A 250 13.45 -14.61 16.99
CA LYS A 250 13.05 -14.73 15.58
C LYS A 250 11.75 -13.97 15.35
N LYS A 251 11.40 -13.78 14.08
CA LYS A 251 10.07 -13.32 13.69
C LYS A 251 9.02 -14.35 14.10
N ALA A 252 7.81 -13.89 14.40
CA ALA A 252 6.69 -14.76 14.70
C ALA A 252 6.48 -15.79 13.56
N PRO A 253 6.15 -17.06 13.87
CA PRO A 253 5.97 -18.13 12.88
C PRO A 253 4.62 -18.01 12.16
N VAL A 254 4.47 -16.96 11.35
CA VAL A 254 3.26 -16.63 10.57
C VAL A 254 3.64 -16.22 9.15
N ASP A 255 2.71 -16.36 8.21
CA ASP A 255 2.95 -16.09 6.77
C ASP A 255 3.50 -14.68 6.49
N LEU A 256 3.08 -13.69 7.29
CA LEU A 256 3.54 -12.31 7.17
C LEU A 256 3.75 -11.70 8.55
N ALA A 257 5.00 -11.76 9.03
CA ALA A 257 5.39 -11.31 10.36
C ALA A 257 5.59 -9.78 10.49
N LYS A 258 5.38 -9.02 9.41
CA LYS A 258 5.38 -7.56 9.41
C LYS A 258 4.08 -7.05 8.84
N LEU A 259 3.36 -6.22 9.58
CA LEU A 259 2.13 -5.61 9.11
C LEU A 259 2.14 -4.11 9.38
N MET A 260 1.41 -3.35 8.58
CA MET A 260 1.26 -1.92 8.75
C MET A 260 -0.21 -1.57 8.99
N ARG A 261 -0.46 -0.61 9.88
CA ARG A 261 -1.78 -0.06 10.10
C ARG A 261 -1.73 1.46 10.08
N GLY A 262 -2.56 2.06 9.23
CA GLY A 262 -2.67 3.51 9.07
C GLY A 262 -2.55 3.96 7.61
N GLU A 263 -2.19 5.22 7.39
CA GLU A 263 -1.89 5.81 6.08
C GLU A 263 -0.38 5.93 5.91
N LYS A 264 0.20 5.02 5.14
CA LYS A 264 1.66 4.92 4.98
C LYS A 264 2.22 5.86 3.92
N LYS A 265 1.41 6.36 2.98
CA LYS A 265 1.89 7.06 1.79
C LYS A 265 2.74 8.27 2.18
N GLY A 266 4.04 8.23 1.90
CA GLY A 266 5.01 9.27 2.23
C GLY A 266 5.42 9.34 3.69
N ALA A 267 5.00 8.37 4.51
CA ALA A 267 5.47 8.21 5.87
C ALA A 267 6.72 7.31 5.89
N VAL A 268 7.70 7.64 6.74
CA VAL A 268 8.97 6.91 6.88
C VAL A 268 9.30 6.63 8.34
N ILE A 269 10.08 5.57 8.59
CA ILE A 269 10.63 5.26 9.93
C ILE A 269 12.04 5.85 9.98
N GLU A 270 12.25 6.84 10.84
CA GLU A 270 13.56 7.49 11.02
C GLU A 270 14.42 6.70 12.02
N LEU A 271 15.36 5.92 11.50
CA LEU A 271 16.23 5.02 12.26
C LEU A 271 17.53 5.70 12.69
N ALA A 272 18.03 6.64 11.89
CA ALA A 272 19.16 7.50 12.23
C ALA A 272 18.85 8.97 11.88
N ARG A 273 19.23 9.87 12.80
CA ARG A 273 18.99 11.32 12.71
C ARG A 273 20.11 12.08 11.98
N GLY A 274 21.15 11.38 11.55
CA GLY A 274 22.35 11.97 10.97
C GLY A 274 23.11 12.89 11.93
N PRO A 275 24.04 13.71 11.41
CA PRO A 275 24.96 14.54 12.20
C PRO A 275 24.27 15.51 13.15
N SER A 276 23.12 16.07 12.75
CA SER A 276 22.42 17.07 13.55
C SER A 276 21.81 16.51 14.84
N GLY A 277 21.66 15.18 14.94
CA GLY A 277 21.03 14.51 16.08
C GLY A 277 19.56 14.88 16.29
N LYS A 278 18.96 15.65 15.38
CA LYS A 278 17.57 16.10 15.42
C LYS A 278 16.74 15.29 14.42
N ALA A 279 15.49 15.04 14.80
CA ALA A 279 14.54 14.41 13.89
C ALA A 279 14.37 15.24 12.62
N PHE A 280 14.08 14.60 11.48
CA PHE A 280 14.11 15.23 10.16
C PHE A 280 13.15 16.43 10.01
N TRP A 281 12.07 16.48 10.79
CA TRP A 281 11.10 17.59 10.79
C TRP A 281 11.48 18.74 11.74
N MET A 282 12.59 18.60 12.49
CA MET A 282 13.09 19.56 13.48
C MET A 282 14.43 20.19 13.07
N THR A 283 14.87 19.97 11.84
CA THR A 283 16.18 20.40 11.35
C THR A 283 16.12 20.64 9.86
N GLU A 284 16.85 21.65 9.40
CA GLU A 284 17.10 21.92 7.98
C GLU A 284 18.56 21.63 7.61
N GLU A 285 19.36 21.14 8.57
CA GLU A 285 20.77 20.83 8.36
C GLU A 285 20.88 19.63 7.40
N PRO A 286 21.44 19.85 6.19
CA PRO A 286 21.48 18.84 5.16
C PRO A 286 22.47 17.74 5.55
N ALA A 287 22.09 16.49 5.28
CA ALA A 287 22.96 15.34 5.37
C ALA A 287 22.57 14.31 4.29
N PRO A 288 23.47 13.40 3.90
CA PRO A 288 23.12 12.24 3.09
C PRO A 288 21.97 11.44 3.72
N LEU A 289 21.06 10.95 2.89
CA LEU A 289 19.97 10.06 3.32
C LEU A 289 20.14 8.68 2.73
N VAL A 290 20.23 7.64 3.56
CA VAL A 290 19.99 6.26 3.13
C VAL A 290 18.52 5.92 3.30
N ILE A 291 17.87 5.43 2.25
CA ILE A 291 16.50 4.91 2.30
C ILE A 291 16.48 3.45 1.83
N ALA A 292 15.81 2.59 2.59
CA ALA A 292 15.58 1.20 2.21
C ALA A 292 14.10 0.81 2.34
N GLU A 293 13.72 -0.30 1.71
CA GLU A 293 12.38 -0.86 1.83
C GLU A 293 12.12 -1.36 3.26
N GLY A 294 12.93 -2.29 3.74
CA GLY A 294 12.77 -2.95 5.04
C GLY A 294 13.47 -2.23 6.19
N ILE A 295 12.91 -2.36 7.40
CA ILE A 295 13.54 -1.85 8.62
C ILE A 295 14.90 -2.52 8.85
N GLU A 296 15.01 -3.83 8.69
CA GLU A 296 16.27 -4.56 8.94
C GLU A 296 17.37 -4.11 7.95
N THR A 297 17.04 -4.01 6.66
CA THR A 297 17.96 -3.48 5.64
C THR A 297 18.43 -2.07 5.99
N ALA A 298 17.51 -1.17 6.34
CA ALA A 298 17.87 0.19 6.72
C ALA A 298 18.68 0.22 8.03
N LEU A 299 18.38 -0.64 9.00
CA LEU A 299 19.12 -0.72 10.26
C LEU A 299 20.59 -1.07 10.08
N SER A 300 20.94 -1.87 9.07
CA SER A 300 22.34 -2.14 8.71
C SER A 300 23.13 -0.88 8.41
N PHE A 301 22.51 0.13 7.80
CA PHE A 301 23.14 1.43 7.57
C PHE A 301 23.09 2.31 8.83
N ALA A 302 21.97 2.29 9.56
CA ALA A 302 21.77 3.16 10.73
C ALA A 302 22.78 2.91 11.86
N VAL A 303 23.26 1.68 12.02
CA VAL A 303 24.28 1.32 13.02
C VAL A 303 25.70 1.69 12.56
N ASN A 304 25.96 1.70 11.26
CA ASN A 304 27.32 1.78 10.70
C ASN A 304 27.66 3.12 10.05
N ILE A 305 26.68 3.99 9.76
CA ILE A 305 26.88 5.27 9.04
C ILE A 305 26.27 6.42 9.86
N PRO A 306 26.92 6.88 10.94
CA PRO A 306 26.42 7.97 11.77
C PRO A 306 26.33 9.32 11.01
N GLU A 307 27.07 9.47 9.91
CA GLU A 307 27.10 10.67 9.06
C GLU A 307 25.84 10.79 8.18
N ALA A 308 25.03 9.74 8.08
CA ALA A 308 23.82 9.72 7.26
C ALA A 308 22.55 9.71 8.10
N ARG A 309 21.49 10.33 7.56
CA ARG A 309 20.12 10.01 7.95
C ARG A 309 19.78 8.64 7.39
N VAL A 310 18.98 7.86 8.11
CA VAL A 310 18.57 6.54 7.64
C VAL A 310 17.09 6.32 7.85
N TRP A 311 16.37 6.07 6.75
CA TRP A 311 14.93 5.87 6.72
C TRP A 311 14.55 4.48 6.21
N ALA A 312 13.52 3.88 6.81
CA ALA A 312 12.83 2.73 6.23
C ALA A 312 11.44 3.13 5.71
N ALA A 313 11.12 2.76 4.47
CA ALA A 313 9.87 3.11 3.82
C ALA A 313 8.74 2.08 4.05
N GLY A 314 9.07 0.87 4.52
CA GLY A 314 8.12 -0.20 4.84
C GLY A 314 7.74 -1.09 3.65
N ASP A 315 7.62 -0.52 2.44
CA ASP A 315 7.50 -1.24 1.18
C ASP A 315 8.01 -0.42 -0.02
N LEU A 316 8.36 -1.11 -1.10
CA LEU A 316 8.88 -0.50 -2.32
C LEU A 316 7.94 0.55 -2.95
N GLY A 317 6.62 0.33 -2.84
CA GLY A 317 5.62 1.26 -3.39
C GLY A 317 5.55 2.59 -2.63
N ASN A 318 5.99 2.62 -1.37
CA ASN A 318 6.00 3.81 -0.54
C ASN A 318 7.27 4.67 -0.73
N ILE A 319 8.37 4.08 -1.19
CA ILE A 319 9.65 4.78 -1.41
C ILE A 319 9.48 5.99 -2.35
N ALA A 320 8.69 5.84 -3.41
CA ALA A 320 8.38 6.91 -4.36
C ALA A 320 7.79 8.18 -3.72
N PHE A 321 7.19 8.07 -2.53
CA PHE A 321 6.50 9.16 -1.85
C PHE A 321 7.26 9.66 -0.62
N ALA A 322 8.42 9.09 -0.30
CA ALA A 322 9.22 9.53 0.83
C ALA A 322 9.54 11.03 0.71
N PRO A 323 9.51 11.80 1.81
CA PRO A 323 9.62 13.25 1.79
C PRO A 323 11.09 13.69 1.62
N VAL A 324 11.75 13.23 0.56
CA VAL A 324 13.18 13.48 0.31
C VAL A 324 13.46 14.89 -0.20
N ASN A 325 12.42 15.64 -0.59
CA ASN A 325 12.53 17.06 -0.94
C ASN A 325 12.81 17.98 0.26
N LEU A 326 12.77 17.46 1.50
CA LEU A 326 13.03 18.24 2.69
C LEU A 326 14.47 18.85 2.68
N PRO A 327 14.66 20.05 3.26
CA PRO A 327 15.99 20.70 3.31
C PRO A 327 17.07 19.87 4.00
N CYS A 328 16.69 19.06 5.00
CA CYS A 328 17.61 18.22 5.76
C CYS A 328 18.16 17.01 4.98
N VAL A 329 17.69 16.77 3.76
CA VAL A 329 18.17 15.73 2.85
C VAL A 329 19.05 16.36 1.78
N GLU A 330 20.32 16.01 1.74
CA GLU A 330 21.26 16.53 0.75
C GLU A 330 21.13 15.78 -0.59
N TRP A 331 21.30 14.46 -0.53
CA TRP A 331 21.13 13.50 -1.62
C TRP A 331 20.70 12.15 -1.04
N VAL A 332 20.25 11.22 -1.89
CA VAL A 332 19.63 9.96 -1.47
C VAL A 332 20.43 8.76 -1.96
N LEU A 333 20.83 7.87 -1.05
CA LEU A 333 21.22 6.50 -1.34
C LEU A 333 19.98 5.60 -1.21
N PHE A 334 19.49 5.06 -2.31
CA PHE A 334 18.44 4.05 -2.31
C PHE A 334 19.08 2.66 -2.22
N ALA A 335 19.08 2.10 -1.00
CA ALA A 335 19.57 0.76 -0.72
C ALA A 335 18.48 -0.30 -1.00
N ARG A 336 18.79 -1.26 -1.87
CA ARG A 336 17.87 -2.35 -2.25
C ARG A 336 18.48 -3.74 -2.09
N ASP A 337 17.69 -4.67 -1.55
CA ASP A 337 18.09 -6.08 -1.52
C ASP A 337 18.21 -6.63 -2.96
N ASN A 338 19.17 -7.54 -3.18
CA ASN A 338 19.49 -8.06 -4.51
C ASN A 338 18.56 -9.20 -4.96
N ASN A 339 17.28 -9.12 -4.60
CA ASN A 339 16.31 -10.07 -5.09
C ASN A 339 16.07 -9.79 -6.59
N THR A 340 16.68 -10.61 -7.45
CA THR A 340 16.41 -10.64 -8.90
C THR A 340 14.97 -11.08 -9.13
N GLY A 341 14.05 -10.13 -8.97
CA GLY A 341 12.60 -10.33 -9.01
C GLY A 341 12.04 -10.24 -10.43
N ASN A 342 10.89 -10.88 -10.62
CA ASN A 342 10.11 -10.88 -11.85
C ASN A 342 9.84 -9.45 -12.42
N ALA A 343 9.32 -9.36 -13.65
CA ALA A 343 9.01 -8.09 -14.31
C ALA A 343 8.06 -7.13 -13.52
N GLN A 344 7.35 -7.60 -12.48
CA GLN A 344 6.58 -6.74 -11.59
C GLN A 344 7.47 -6.04 -10.56
N ALA A 345 8.42 -6.76 -9.93
CA ALA A 345 9.35 -6.18 -8.97
C ALA A 345 10.24 -5.10 -9.63
N GLN A 346 10.72 -5.37 -10.84
CA GLN A 346 11.49 -4.40 -11.63
C GLN A 346 10.69 -3.12 -11.91
N ARG A 347 9.41 -3.24 -12.30
CA ARG A 347 8.53 -2.07 -12.51
C ARG A 347 8.25 -1.29 -11.24
N GLN A 348 8.09 -1.97 -10.10
CA GLN A 348 7.92 -1.31 -8.81
C GLN A 348 9.18 -0.54 -8.42
N PHE A 349 10.36 -1.10 -8.69
CA PHE A 349 11.63 -0.44 -8.47
C PHE A 349 11.80 0.80 -9.37
N GLU A 350 11.55 0.68 -10.67
CA GLU A 350 11.59 1.83 -11.60
C GLU A 350 10.62 2.94 -11.18
N THR A 351 9.43 2.56 -10.71
CA THR A 351 8.45 3.52 -10.19
C THR A 351 8.94 4.20 -8.90
N ALA A 352 9.58 3.43 -8.01
CA ALA A 352 10.17 3.95 -6.78
C ALA A 352 11.29 4.96 -7.07
N LEU A 353 12.21 4.60 -7.96
CA LEU A 353 13.33 5.43 -8.37
C LEU A 353 12.85 6.73 -9.04
N ALA A 354 11.96 6.62 -10.04
CA ALA A 354 11.39 7.79 -10.71
C ALA A 354 10.65 8.71 -9.73
N GLY A 355 9.97 8.15 -8.73
CA GLY A 355 9.33 8.91 -7.66
C GLY A 355 10.35 9.70 -6.83
N LEU A 356 11.44 9.06 -6.40
CA LEU A 356 12.52 9.74 -5.67
C LEU A 356 13.17 10.86 -6.51
N GLU A 357 13.52 10.57 -7.77
CA GLU A 357 14.13 11.53 -8.69
C GLU A 357 13.23 12.74 -8.96
N SER A 358 11.91 12.55 -8.96
CA SER A 358 10.94 13.65 -9.15
C SER A 358 10.97 14.72 -8.05
N HIS A 359 11.57 14.42 -6.90
CA HIS A 359 11.74 15.37 -5.79
C HIS A 359 12.96 16.30 -5.99
N GLY A 360 13.71 16.16 -7.09
CA GLY A 360 14.81 17.05 -7.46
C GLY A 360 16.10 16.84 -6.65
N LYS A 361 16.24 15.71 -5.94
CA LYS A 361 17.46 15.30 -5.26
C LYS A 361 18.26 14.34 -6.13
N THR A 362 19.59 14.37 -5.99
CA THR A 362 20.46 13.33 -6.56
C THR A 362 20.13 12.00 -5.88
N VAL A 363 19.85 10.97 -6.67
CA VAL A 363 19.58 9.61 -6.18
C VAL A 363 20.65 8.66 -6.71
N VAL A 364 21.31 7.96 -5.80
CA VAL A 364 22.26 6.88 -6.08
C VAL A 364 21.62 5.57 -5.63
N VAL A 365 21.72 4.53 -6.44
CA VAL A 365 21.16 3.21 -6.10
C VAL A 365 22.30 2.27 -5.77
N GLU A 366 22.20 1.60 -4.62
CA GLU A 366 23.14 0.55 -4.21
C GLU A 366 22.38 -0.77 -4.02
N ALA A 367 22.91 -1.85 -4.59
CA ALA A 367 22.39 -3.19 -4.41
C ALA A 367 23.39 -4.06 -3.64
N SER A 368 22.91 -4.91 -2.73
CA SER A 368 23.78 -5.86 -2.01
C SER A 368 24.56 -6.75 -3.00
N HIS A 369 25.89 -6.78 -2.90
CA HIS A 369 26.76 -7.50 -3.84
C HIS A 369 26.97 -9.00 -3.50
N VAL A 370 26.64 -9.48 -2.29
CA VAL A 370 26.84 -10.89 -1.88
C VAL A 370 25.83 -11.28 -0.79
N GLY A 371 25.06 -12.35 -0.99
CA GLY A 371 24.09 -12.86 -0.01
C GLY A 371 22.82 -12.03 0.07
N ASP A 372 21.68 -12.69 0.23
CA ASP A 372 20.32 -12.15 0.01
C ASP A 372 19.87 -10.97 0.92
N ASP A 373 20.73 -10.40 1.78
CA ASP A 373 20.38 -9.32 2.73
C ASP A 373 21.62 -8.44 3.05
N PHE A 374 21.46 -7.11 3.13
CA PHE A 374 22.55 -6.21 3.57
C PHE A 374 23.04 -6.53 5.00
N ASN A 375 22.20 -7.16 5.83
CA ASN A 375 22.59 -7.64 7.16
C ASN A 375 23.71 -8.70 7.11
N ASP A 376 23.84 -9.44 6.00
CA ASP A 376 24.88 -10.45 5.80
C ASP A 376 26.21 -9.85 5.32
N LEU A 377 26.21 -8.67 4.67
CA LEU A 377 27.40 -7.99 4.14
C LEU A 377 28.27 -7.32 5.21
N ALA A 378 27.72 -7.04 6.40
CA ALA A 378 28.51 -6.58 7.55
C ALA A 378 29.55 -7.63 8.05
N LYS A 379 29.64 -8.79 7.38
CA LYS A 379 30.59 -9.88 7.68
C LYS A 379 32.05 -9.57 7.41
N GLY A 380 32.40 -8.51 6.67
CA GLY A 380 33.79 -8.10 6.49
C GLY A 380 34.73 -9.28 6.21
N GLU A 381 34.52 -10.00 5.12
CA GLU A 381 35.56 -10.85 4.55
C GLU A 381 36.21 -10.02 3.43
N GLU A 382 37.45 -9.58 3.67
CA GLU A 382 38.39 -9.19 2.61
C GLU A 382 38.66 -10.36 1.66
#